data_AF-A0A8T4SBV7-F1
#
_entry.id   AF-A0A8T4SBV7-F1
#
_cell.length_a   1.000
_cell.length_b   1.000
_cell.length_c   1.000
_cell.angle_alpha   90.00
_cell.angle_beta   90.00
_cell.angle_gamma   90.00
#
_symmetry.space_group_name_H-M   'P 1'
#
loop_
_entity.id
_entity.type
_entity.pdbx_description
1 polymer ?
#
loop_
_entity_poly.entity_id
_entity_poly.type
_entity_poly.pdbx_seq_one_letter_code
_entity_poly.pdbx_strand_id
1 'polypeptide(L)'
;RSIANELEVNALTFKSVGVMDVELKEDIKKYLPNNPNMGRYIIRNNKIKRRLTQRNMCDTMYDETTIAWNGEILPCCNDSHAGYSFGNILKENLWNIWRNDKYSKFRGVILTDKSSIPMCKDCPGNTKDAPVKREIISPIF
;
A
#
# COMPACT_ATOMS: atom_id res chain seq x y z
N ARG A 1 -20.10 -9.02 -20.46
CA ARG A 1 -20.36 -10.41 -20.01
C ARG A 1 -19.65 -11.34 -20.97
N SER A 2 -18.53 -11.96 -20.62
CA SER A 2 -17.51 -11.62 -19.61
C SER A 2 -16.30 -12.48 -19.96
N ILE A 3 -15.12 -11.87 -20.12
CA ILE A 3 -13.85 -12.58 -20.34
C ILE A 3 -13.66 -13.71 -19.31
N ALA A 4 -14.24 -13.54 -18.11
CA ALA A 4 -14.17 -14.54 -17.07
C ALA A 4 -14.93 -15.86 -17.40
N ASN A 5 -16.00 -15.81 -18.22
CA ASN A 5 -16.69 -17.01 -18.71
C ASN A 5 -15.84 -17.75 -19.74
N GLU A 6 -15.19 -16.99 -20.63
CA GLU A 6 -14.27 -17.54 -21.65
C GLU A 6 -13.04 -18.18 -21.01
N LEU A 7 -12.54 -17.59 -19.92
CA LEU A 7 -11.43 -18.13 -19.14
C LEU A 7 -11.84 -19.24 -18.17
N GLU A 8 -13.13 -19.58 -18.09
CA GLU A 8 -13.68 -20.58 -17.17
C GLU A 8 -13.29 -20.34 -15.69
N VAL A 9 -13.28 -19.07 -15.25
CA VAL A 9 -12.95 -18.67 -13.87
C VAL A 9 -14.15 -18.12 -13.10
N ASN A 10 -14.19 -18.29 -11.77
CA ASN A 10 -15.28 -17.78 -10.95
C ASN A 10 -15.24 -16.26 -10.72
N ALA A 11 -14.04 -15.67 -10.75
CA ALA A 11 -13.85 -14.22 -10.63
C ALA A 11 -12.63 -13.76 -11.43
N LEU A 12 -12.76 -12.60 -12.08
CA LEU A 12 -11.68 -11.92 -12.78
C LEU A 12 -11.55 -10.50 -12.23
N THR A 13 -10.36 -10.16 -11.75
CA THR A 13 -10.06 -8.80 -11.28
C THR A 13 -9.02 -8.16 -12.16
N PHE A 14 -9.36 -7.03 -12.77
CA PHE A 14 -8.38 -6.18 -13.44
C PHE A 14 -7.75 -5.25 -12.41
N LYS A 15 -6.47 -5.46 -12.17
CA LYS A 15 -5.65 -4.61 -11.30
C LYS A 15 -4.71 -3.80 -12.18
N SER A 16 -4.70 -2.50 -12.00
CA SER A 16 -3.72 -1.66 -12.67
C SER A 16 -2.30 -1.93 -12.13
N VAL A 17 -1.28 -1.67 -12.94
CA VAL A 17 0.12 -1.79 -12.55
C VAL A 17 0.42 -0.87 -11.36
N GLY A 18 1.15 -1.39 -10.38
CA GLY A 18 1.72 -0.64 -9.28
C GLY A 18 3.24 -0.72 -9.37
N VAL A 19 3.90 0.42 -9.51
CA VAL A 19 5.36 0.57 -9.54
C VAL A 19 5.82 0.94 -8.14
N MET A 20 6.71 0.13 -7.57
CA MET A 20 7.23 0.33 -6.21
C MET A 20 8.52 1.19 -6.18
N ASP A 21 9.01 1.63 -7.34
CA ASP A 21 10.16 2.51 -7.41
C ASP A 21 9.87 3.88 -6.79
N VAL A 22 10.88 4.40 -6.08
CA VAL A 22 10.89 5.76 -5.52
C VAL A 22 10.91 6.78 -6.66
N GLU A 23 11.70 6.52 -7.71
CA GLU A 23 11.79 7.35 -8.90
C GLU A 23 11.08 6.69 -10.07
N LEU A 24 9.99 7.32 -10.54
CA LEU A 24 9.25 6.87 -11.70
C LEU A 24 10.01 7.26 -12.97
N LYS A 25 10.79 6.32 -13.49
CA LYS A 25 11.55 6.48 -14.75
C LYS A 25 10.61 6.45 -15.97
N GLU A 26 11.09 7.01 -17.07
CA GLU A 26 10.33 7.14 -18.32
C GLU A 26 9.96 5.78 -18.96
N ASP A 27 10.79 4.77 -18.77
CA ASP A 27 10.59 3.42 -19.31
C ASP A 27 9.35 2.72 -18.75
N ILE A 28 8.79 3.15 -17.61
CA ILE A 28 7.54 2.59 -17.09
C ILE A 28 6.33 2.92 -17.96
N LYS A 29 6.40 3.97 -18.81
CA LYS A 29 5.28 4.41 -19.66
C LYS A 29 4.73 3.28 -20.52
N LYS A 30 5.59 2.36 -20.99
CA LYS A 30 5.18 1.20 -21.81
C LYS A 30 4.29 0.20 -21.06
N TYR A 31 4.33 0.21 -19.72
CA TYR A 31 3.51 -0.66 -18.88
C TYR A 31 2.26 0.02 -18.33
N LEU A 32 2.11 1.33 -18.56
CA LEU A 32 0.93 2.07 -18.12
C LEU A 32 -0.26 1.75 -19.04
N PRO A 33 -1.47 1.57 -18.49
CA PRO A 33 -2.64 1.30 -19.29
C PRO A 33 -3.00 2.52 -20.14
N ASN A 34 -3.31 2.30 -21.42
CA ASN A 34 -3.79 3.34 -22.34
C ASN A 34 -5.18 3.89 -21.93
N ASN A 35 -5.95 3.12 -21.16
CA ASN A 35 -7.25 3.55 -20.66
C ASN A 35 -7.11 4.45 -19.42
N PRO A 36 -7.52 5.73 -19.47
CA PRO A 36 -7.38 6.68 -18.36
C PRO A 36 -8.18 6.28 -17.11
N ASN A 37 -9.25 5.50 -17.27
CA ASN A 37 -10.06 4.99 -16.17
C ASN A 37 -9.38 3.83 -15.42
N MET A 38 -8.36 3.20 -16.01
CA MET A 38 -7.59 2.10 -15.41
C MET A 38 -6.18 2.53 -14.97
N GLY A 39 -5.80 3.79 -15.14
CA GLY A 39 -4.48 4.29 -14.79
C GLY A 39 -4.35 4.73 -13.32
N ARG A 40 -3.25 4.32 -12.65
CA ARG A 40 -2.81 4.87 -11.35
C ARG A 40 -1.90 6.09 -11.46
N TYR A 41 -1.53 6.48 -12.67
CA TYR A 41 -0.49 7.48 -12.93
C TYR A 41 -1.00 8.55 -13.88
N ILE A 42 -0.53 9.78 -13.67
CA ILE A 42 -0.77 10.95 -14.52
C ILE A 42 0.59 11.37 -15.11
N ILE A 43 0.63 11.59 -16.42
CA ILE A 43 1.80 12.10 -17.12
C ILE A 43 1.58 13.60 -17.37
N ARG A 44 2.48 14.45 -16.87
CA ARG A 44 2.50 15.90 -17.16
C ARG A 44 3.94 16.35 -17.41
N ASN A 45 4.19 17.06 -18.51
CA ASN A 45 5.52 17.58 -18.88
C ASN A 45 6.63 16.52 -18.80
N ASN A 46 6.40 15.31 -19.34
CA ASN A 46 7.32 14.16 -19.21
C ASN A 46 7.70 13.78 -17.76
N LYS A 47 6.84 14.10 -16.80
CA LYS A 47 6.96 13.59 -15.43
C LYS A 47 5.75 12.73 -15.12
N ILE A 48 6.03 11.53 -14.65
CA ILE A 48 5.02 10.58 -14.21
C ILE A 48 4.79 10.82 -12.72
N LYS A 49 3.53 11.03 -12.34
CA LYS A 49 3.11 11.17 -10.94
C LYS A 49 2.03 10.16 -10.63
N ARG A 50 2.01 9.64 -9.41
CA ARG A 50 0.90 8.79 -8.96
C ARG A 50 -0.35 9.65 -8.81
N ARG A 51 -1.49 9.14 -9.27
CA ARG A 51 -2.82 9.67 -9.00
C ARG A 51 -3.24 9.14 -7.62
N LEU A 52 -2.68 9.71 -6.56
CA LEU A 52 -3.01 9.34 -5.18
C LEU A 52 -3.56 10.55 -4.44
N THR A 53 -4.75 10.39 -3.87
CA THR A 53 -5.28 11.27 -2.84
C THR A 53 -4.88 10.66 -1.49
N GLN A 54 -3.72 11.08 -1.00
CA GLN A 54 -3.24 10.60 0.29
C GLN A 54 -4.08 11.18 1.43
N ARG A 55 -4.54 10.30 2.31
CA ARG A 55 -5.20 10.65 3.57
C ARG A 55 -4.23 10.41 4.71
N ASN A 56 -4.31 11.24 5.76
CA ASN A 56 -3.62 11.02 7.02
C ASN A 56 -4.32 9.92 7.84
N MET A 57 -4.33 8.71 7.27
CA MET A 57 -4.94 7.51 7.84
C MET A 57 -4.26 6.27 7.23
N CYS A 58 -4.14 5.22 8.03
CA CYS A 58 -3.63 3.91 7.66
C CYS A 58 -4.25 2.87 8.60
N ASP A 59 -5.04 1.94 8.08
CA ASP A 59 -5.79 0.98 8.89
C ASP A 59 -4.85 -0.04 9.53
N THR A 60 -3.82 -0.46 8.79
CA THR A 60 -2.73 -1.35 9.24
C THR A 60 -2.10 -0.92 10.56
N MET A 61 -2.13 0.37 10.91
CA MET A 61 -1.60 0.85 12.20
C MET A 61 -2.44 0.48 13.42
N TYR A 62 -3.68 0.02 13.21
CA TYR A 62 -4.70 -0.19 14.24
C TYR A 62 -5.21 -1.62 14.29
N ASP A 63 -5.23 -2.35 13.17
CA ASP A 63 -5.69 -3.74 13.10
C ASP A 63 -4.56 -4.77 12.93
N GLU A 64 -3.37 -4.34 12.52
CA GLU A 64 -2.27 -5.23 12.15
C GLU A 64 -0.91 -4.77 12.70
N THR A 65 0.07 -5.68 12.69
CA THR A 65 1.49 -5.37 12.92
C THR A 65 2.36 -6.38 12.17
N THR A 66 3.60 -6.02 11.85
CA THR A 66 4.53 -6.91 11.14
C THR A 66 5.65 -7.35 12.07
N ILE A 67 5.91 -8.65 12.13
CA ILE A 67 7.06 -9.21 12.85
C ILE A 67 8.13 -9.57 11.83
N ALA A 68 9.29 -8.93 11.90
CA ALA A 68 10.44 -9.27 11.08
C ALA A 68 11.07 -10.60 11.51
N TRP A 69 11.87 -11.20 10.63
CA TRP A 69 12.51 -12.51 10.86
C TRP A 69 13.39 -12.57 12.12
N ASN A 70 13.94 -11.42 12.55
CA ASN A 70 14.77 -11.27 13.75
C ASN A 70 13.97 -10.82 14.99
N GLY A 71 12.64 -10.82 14.90
CA GLY A 71 11.73 -10.46 15.98
C GLY A 71 11.39 -8.98 16.12
N GLU A 72 11.93 -8.09 15.27
CA GLU A 72 11.57 -6.67 15.29
C GLU A 72 10.08 -6.47 14.94
N ILE A 73 9.39 -5.62 15.69
CA ILE A 73 8.00 -5.23 15.46
C ILE A 73 7.97 -3.96 14.63
N LEU A 74 7.35 -4.04 13.45
CA LEU A 74 7.38 -3.00 12.42
C LEU A 74 5.97 -2.43 12.14
N PRO A 75 5.87 -1.19 11.64
CA PRO A 75 4.59 -0.58 11.29
C PRO A 75 3.85 -1.27 10.15
N CYS A 76 4.56 -1.89 9.22
CA CYS A 76 4.00 -2.46 7.99
C CYS A 76 5.07 -3.31 7.30
N CYS A 77 4.65 -4.25 6.43
CA CYS A 77 5.55 -5.02 5.58
C CYS A 77 6.42 -4.18 4.62
N ASN A 78 6.07 -2.90 4.41
CA ASN A 78 6.86 -1.99 3.58
C ASN A 78 8.13 -1.45 4.28
N ASP A 79 8.26 -1.65 5.60
CA ASP A 79 9.48 -1.31 6.35
C ASP A 79 10.53 -2.43 6.28
N SER A 80 10.92 -2.82 5.07
CA SER A 80 11.75 -4.02 4.83
C SER A 80 13.14 -3.98 5.51
N HIS A 81 13.61 -2.79 5.88
CA HIS A 81 14.91 -2.56 6.53
C HIS A 81 14.78 -2.27 8.04
N ALA A 82 13.58 -2.42 8.61
CA ALA A 82 13.29 -2.15 10.02
C ALA A 82 13.69 -0.73 10.48
N GLY A 83 13.53 0.27 9.61
CA GLY A 83 13.87 1.67 9.90
C GLY A 83 12.97 2.30 10.96
N TYR A 84 11.80 1.71 11.21
CA TYR A 84 10.78 2.22 12.13
C TYR A 84 10.37 1.19 13.18
N SER A 85 11.30 0.36 13.66
CA SER A 85 11.00 -0.65 14.68
C SER A 85 10.45 -0.06 15.99
N PHE A 86 9.37 -0.67 16.48
CA PHE A 86 8.72 -0.35 17.74
C PHE A 86 9.26 -1.13 18.93
N GLY A 87 9.99 -2.23 18.70
CA GLY A 87 10.47 -3.13 19.74
C GLY A 87 10.82 -4.50 19.17
N ASN A 88 11.20 -5.45 20.04
CA ASN A 88 11.53 -6.80 19.60
C ASN A 88 10.76 -7.83 20.46
N ILE A 89 9.99 -8.70 19.79
CA ILE A 89 9.12 -9.69 20.45
C ILE A 89 9.89 -10.73 21.25
N LEU A 90 11.18 -10.93 20.95
CA LEU A 90 12.05 -11.84 21.69
C LEU A 90 12.52 -11.25 23.02
N LYS A 91 12.29 -9.94 23.26
CA LYS A 91 12.74 -9.20 24.45
C LYS A 91 11.59 -8.66 25.30
N GLU A 92 10.47 -8.31 24.66
CA GLU A 92 9.34 -7.67 25.31
C GLU A 92 8.02 -8.27 24.79
N ASN A 93 7.00 -8.31 25.65
CA ASN A 93 5.68 -8.79 25.22
C ASN A 93 5.05 -7.85 24.19
N LEU A 94 4.27 -8.41 23.26
CA LEU A 94 3.64 -7.64 22.19
C LEU A 94 2.74 -6.52 22.69
N TRP A 95 1.99 -6.76 23.77
CA TRP A 95 1.03 -5.79 24.34
C TRP A 95 1.68 -4.53 24.88
N ASN A 96 2.91 -4.64 25.39
CA ASN A 96 3.68 -3.50 25.85
C ASN A 96 4.27 -2.76 24.65
N ILE A 97 4.82 -3.48 23.66
CA ILE A 97 5.33 -2.88 22.41
C ILE A 97 4.21 -2.09 21.70
N TRP A 98 3.01 -2.67 21.57
CA TRP A 98 1.86 -2.06 20.90
C TRP A 98 1.38 -0.75 21.53
N ARG A 99 1.61 -0.57 22.83
CA ARG A 99 1.18 0.59 23.62
C ARG A 99 2.33 1.54 23.97
N ASN A 100 3.55 1.24 23.54
CA ASN A 100 4.69 2.07 23.89
C ASN A 100 4.67 3.41 23.14
N ASP A 101 5.60 4.29 23.55
CA ASP A 101 5.71 5.63 22.99
C ASP A 101 6.09 5.63 21.51
N LYS A 102 6.92 4.69 21.06
CA LYS A 102 7.34 4.62 19.64
C LYS A 102 6.14 4.36 18.74
N TYR A 103 5.32 3.37 19.11
CA TYR A 103 4.11 3.01 18.40
C TYR A 103 3.10 4.16 18.40
N SER A 104 2.86 4.74 19.58
CA SER A 104 1.89 5.83 19.75
C SER A 104 2.31 7.10 19.00
N LYS A 105 3.60 7.46 19.01
CA LYS A 105 4.13 8.59 18.23
C LYS A 105 3.98 8.37 16.73
N PHE A 106 4.29 7.17 16.24
CA PHE A 106 4.14 6.86 14.82
C PHE A 106 2.68 6.97 14.37
N ARG A 107 1.73 6.44 15.15
CA ARG A 107 0.29 6.63 14.91
C ARG A 107 -0.10 8.11 14.86
N GLY A 108 0.44 8.92 15.77
CA GLY A 108 0.26 10.37 15.77
C GLY A 108 0.72 11.01 14.45
N VAL A 109 1.92 10.66 13.97
CA VAL A 109 2.44 11.17 12.68
C VAL A 109 1.56 10.73 11.51
N ILE A 110 1.04 9.49 11.52
CA ILE A 110 0.11 9.03 10.48
C ILE A 110 -1.16 9.88 10.41
N LEU A 111 -1.67 10.35 11.55
CA LEU A 111 -2.89 11.17 11.63
C LEU A 111 -2.66 12.65 11.28
N THR A 112 -1.42 13.15 11.37
CA THR A 112 -1.11 14.58 11.17
C THR A 112 -0.33 14.86 9.89
N ASP A 113 0.66 14.04 9.56
CA ASP A 113 1.52 14.19 8.39
C ASP A 113 2.08 12.83 7.94
N LYS A 114 1.21 11.97 7.40
CA LYS A 114 1.63 10.66 6.87
C LYS A 114 2.68 10.80 5.76
N SER A 115 2.64 11.90 5.01
CA SER A 115 3.57 12.17 3.91
C SER A 115 5.01 12.45 4.34
N SER A 116 5.23 12.83 5.60
CA SER A 116 6.58 13.00 6.16
C SER A 116 7.38 11.70 6.22
N ILE A 117 6.69 10.55 6.30
CA ILE A 117 7.31 9.24 6.40
C ILE A 117 7.62 8.74 4.97
N PRO A 118 8.90 8.57 4.58
CA PRO A 118 9.29 8.23 3.21
C PRO A 118 8.57 7.00 2.64
N MET A 119 8.44 5.93 3.42
CA MET A 119 7.73 4.71 2.98
C MET A 119 6.21 4.88 2.86
N CYS A 120 5.63 5.90 3.50
CA CYS A 120 4.19 6.15 3.50
C CYS A 120 3.79 7.23 2.47
N LYS A 121 4.72 8.12 2.08
CA LYS A 121 4.50 9.26 1.18
C LYS A 121 3.90 8.89 -0.18
N ASP A 122 4.22 7.70 -0.67
CA ASP A 122 3.82 7.19 -1.97
C ASP A 122 3.05 5.86 -1.86
N CYS A 123 2.60 5.53 -0.64
CA CYS A 123 1.95 4.26 -0.35
C CYS A 123 0.55 4.19 -1.00
N PRO A 124 0.26 3.13 -1.78
CA PRO A 124 -1.07 2.95 -2.37
C PRO A 124 -2.13 2.48 -1.35
N GLY A 125 -1.71 2.13 -0.13
CA GLY A 125 -2.60 1.70 0.96
C GLY A 125 -3.60 2.80 1.34
N ASN A 126 -4.87 2.41 1.46
CA ASN A 126 -6.00 3.28 1.81
C ASN A 126 -6.25 4.44 0.84
N THR A 127 -5.88 4.28 -0.42
CA THR A 127 -6.18 5.25 -1.47
C THR A 127 -7.49 4.89 -2.17
N LYS A 128 -8.33 5.90 -2.43
CA LYS A 128 -9.58 5.72 -3.20
C LYS A 128 -9.31 5.59 -4.72
N ASP A 129 -8.08 5.85 -5.13
CA ASP A 129 -7.73 6.17 -6.51
C ASP A 129 -7.07 5.00 -7.25
N ALA A 130 -6.97 3.82 -6.63
CA ALA A 130 -6.58 2.60 -7.32
C ALA A 130 -7.81 2.03 -8.05
N PRO A 131 -7.95 2.23 -9.38
CA PRO A 131 -9.06 1.63 -10.11
C PRO A 131 -8.93 0.11 -10.06
N VAL A 132 -9.89 -0.54 -9.42
CA VAL A 132 -10.04 -1.99 -9.46
C VAL A 132 -11.39 -2.26 -10.11
N LYS A 133 -11.37 -2.86 -11.30
CA LYS A 133 -12.59 -3.36 -11.95
C LYS A 133 -12.65 -4.87 -11.70
N ARG A 134 -13.71 -5.32 -11.03
CA ARG A 134 -13.97 -6.75 -10.79
C ARG A 134 -15.12 -7.21 -11.68
N GLU A 135 -14.94 -8.34 -12.34
CA GLU A 135 -16.01 -9.12 -12.96
C GLU A 135 -16.18 -10.39 -12.11
N ILE A 136 -17.29 -10.48 -11.37
CA ILE A 136 -17.63 -11.63 -10.52
C ILE A 136 -18.76 -12.38 -11.23
N ILE A 137 -18.55 -13.66 -11.54
CA ILE A 137 -19.57 -14.49 -12.21
C ILE A 137 -20.45 -15.20 -11.19
N SER A 138 -19.86 -15.60 -10.05
CA SER A 138 -20.55 -16.17 -8.90
C SER A 138 -19.87 -15.64 -7.63
N PRO A 139 -20.61 -15.30 -6.57
CA PRO A 139 -19.99 -14.90 -5.31
C PRO A 139 -19.03 -16.00 -4.83
N ILE A 140 -17.79 -15.59 -4.54
CA ILE A 140 -16.85 -16.42 -3.78
C ILE A 140 -17.38 -16.36 -2.34
N PHE A 141 -17.95 -17.47 -1.86
CA PHE A 141 -18.37 -17.61 -0.46
C PHE A 141 -17.15 -17.59 0.46
#